data_AF-A0A6J7AX82-F1
#
_entry.id   AF-A0A6J7AX82-F1
#
_cell.length_a   1.000
_cell.length_b   1.000
_cell.length_c   1.000
_cell.angle_alpha   90.00
_cell.angle_beta   90.00
_cell.angle_gamma   90.00
#
_symmetry.space_group_name_H-M   'P 1'
#
loop_
_entity.id
_entity.type
_entity.pdbx_description
1 polymer ?
#
loop_
_entity_poly.entity_id
_entity_poly.type
_entity_poly.pdbx_seq_one_letter_code
_entity_poly.pdbx_strand_id
1 'polypeptide(L)' 'MFNNYAIVQGVDHIVPVDIYLPGCPPRPEALMDAILKLHEHIGSEKLGVNREQIIREVEAAALAAKPTHQLKGLLA' A
#
# COMPACT_ATOMS: atom_id res chain seq x y z
N MET A 1 5.91 -3.34 -19.74
CA MET A 1 5.86 -4.28 -20.88
C MET A 1 4.51 -4.22 -21.62
N PHE A 2 3.38 -4.06 -20.94
CA PHE A 2 2.07 -3.90 -21.59
C PHE A 2 1.35 -2.63 -21.11
N ASN A 3 1.34 -1.59 -21.93
CA ASN A 3 0.55 -0.38 -21.72
C ASN A 3 -0.40 -0.23 -22.91
N ASN A 4 -1.63 -0.70 -22.75
CA ASN A 4 -2.65 -0.68 -23.80
C ASN A 4 -4.05 -0.54 -23.16
N TYR A 5 -5.06 -0.36 -24.01
CA TYR A 5 -6.44 -0.13 -23.57
C TYR A 5 -7.10 -1.35 -22.89
N ALA A 6 -6.50 -2.54 -23.03
CA ALA A 6 -7.10 -3.79 -22.54
C ALA A 6 -6.65 -4.17 -21.13
N ILE A 7 -5.58 -3.57 -20.59
CA ILE A 7 -4.98 -3.96 -19.31
C ILE A 7 -4.92 -2.78 -18.34
N VAL A 8 -5.42 -2.98 -17.13
CA VAL A 8 -5.32 -2.01 -16.04
C VAL A 8 -3.87 -1.91 -15.58
N GLN A 9 -3.36 -0.68 -15.52
CA GLN A 9 -1.94 -0.39 -15.21
C GLN A 9 -1.66 -0.40 -13.69
N GLY A 10 -2.12 -1.46 -13.00
CA GLY A 10 -2.04 -1.59 -11.55
C GLY A 10 -3.32 -2.19 -10.97
N VAL A 11 -3.17 -3.09 -9.99
CA VAL A 11 -4.33 -3.70 -9.30
C VAL A 11 -4.85 -2.80 -8.17
N ASP A 12 -4.03 -1.88 -7.66
CA ASP A 12 -4.37 -0.89 -6.64
C ASP A 12 -5.53 0.03 -7.01
N HIS A 13 -5.76 0.23 -8.30
CA HIS A 13 -6.92 1.00 -8.76
C HIS A 13 -8.27 0.32 -8.48
N ILE A 14 -8.27 -0.99 -8.18
CA ILE A 14 -9.49 -1.78 -7.96
C ILE A 14 -9.56 -2.30 -6.53
N VAL A 15 -8.44 -2.80 -6.01
CA VAL A 15 -8.34 -3.41 -4.68
C VAL A 15 -7.12 -2.85 -3.97
N PRO A 16 -7.19 -2.49 -2.68
CA PRO A 16 -6.01 -2.07 -1.93
C PRO A 16 -4.96 -3.18 -1.95
N VAL A 17 -3.74 -2.83 -2.37
CA VAL A 17 -2.60 -3.75 -2.42
C VAL A 17 -1.73 -3.51 -1.20
N ASP A 18 -1.50 -4.54 -0.40
CA ASP A 18 -0.66 -4.43 0.80
C ASP A 18 0.85 -4.37 0.46
N ILE A 19 1.30 -5.23 -0.47
CA ILE A 19 2.72 -5.33 -0.86
C ILE A 19 2.86 -5.52 -2.37
N TYR A 20 3.82 -4.81 -2.95
CA TYR A 20 4.25 -4.97 -4.34
C TYR A 20 5.54 -5.79 -4.45
N LEU A 21 5.53 -6.82 -5.28
CA LEU A 21 6.70 -7.63 -5.62
C LEU A 21 7.07 -7.49 -7.10
N PRO A 22 8.22 -6.87 -7.44
CA PRO A 22 8.65 -6.77 -8.84
C PRO A 22 9.16 -8.11 -9.38
N GLY A 23 8.85 -8.41 -10.64
CA GLY A 23 9.37 -9.57 -11.36
C GLY A 23 8.48 -9.98 -12.54
N CYS A 24 9.06 -10.60 -13.56
CA CYS A 24 8.32 -11.07 -14.74
C CYS A 24 8.92 -12.37 -15.32
N PRO A 25 8.68 -13.55 -14.69
CA PRO A 25 8.07 -13.74 -13.36
C PRO A 25 9.11 -13.49 -12.24
N PRO A 26 8.67 -13.16 -11.02
CA PRO A 26 9.57 -13.08 -9.87
C PRO A 26 10.20 -14.44 -9.58
N ARG A 27 11.43 -14.45 -9.04
CA ARG A 27 12.08 -15.69 -8.62
C ARG A 27 11.35 -16.28 -7.39
N PRO A 28 11.36 -17.62 -7.21
CA PRO A 28 10.70 -18.26 -6.09
C PRO A 28 11.15 -17.72 -4.72
N GLU A 29 12.45 -17.43 -4.56
CA GLU A 29 13.00 -16.91 -3.30
C GLU A 29 12.47 -15.50 -2.99
N ALA A 30 12.28 -14.68 -4.03
CA ALA A 30 11.72 -13.34 -3.89
C ALA A 30 10.24 -13.37 -3.52
N LEU A 31 9.49 -14.37 -4.00
CA LEU A 31 8.11 -14.60 -3.58
C LEU A 31 8.03 -15.03 -2.11
N MET A 32 8.90 -15.94 -1.68
CA MET A 32 8.95 -16.36 -0.27
C MET A 32 9.29 -15.19 0.66
N ASP A 33 10.27 -14.36 0.30
CA ASP A 33 10.64 -13.16 1.05
C ASP A 33 9.47 -12.16 1.15
N ALA A 34 8.72 -11.93 0.06
CA ALA A 34 7.55 -11.07 0.08
C ALA A 34 6.45 -11.57 1.03
N ILE A 35 6.24 -12.89 1.10
CA ILE A 35 5.29 -13.49 2.03
C ILE A 35 5.74 -13.28 3.47
N LEU A 36 7.04 -13.47 3.76
CA LEU A 36 7.57 -13.24 5.11
C LEU A 36 7.42 -11.78 5.54
N LYS A 37 7.73 -10.83 4.66
CA LYS A 37 7.51 -9.39 4.89
C LYS A 37 6.04 -9.05 5.13
N LEU A 38 5.11 -9.71 4.44
CA LEU A 38 3.69 -9.54 4.68
C LEU A 38 3.31 -10.00 6.10
N HIS A 39 3.85 -11.13 6.55
CA HIS A 39 3.61 -11.61 7.91
C HIS A 39 4.18 -10.66 8.97
N GLU A 40 5.38 -10.11 8.75
CA GLU A 40 5.97 -9.11 9.65
C GLU A 40 5.12 -7.83 9.70
N HIS A 41 4.64 -7.36 8.53
CA HIS A 41 3.75 -6.20 8.44
C HIS A 41 2.48 -6.42 9.26
N ILE A 42 1.77 -7.53 9.03
CA ILE A 42 0.56 -7.90 9.77
C ILE A 42 0.85 -8.07 11.28
N GLY A 43 2.00 -8.63 11.64
CA GLY A 43 2.39 -8.80 13.04
C GLY A 43 2.66 -7.48 13.77
N SER A 44 3.11 -6.45 13.05
CA SER A 44 3.29 -5.09 13.57
C SER A 44 2.02 -4.25 13.57
N GLU A 45 1.01 -4.65 12.80
CA GLU A 45 -0.27 -3.99 12.81
C GLU A 45 -0.96 -4.19 14.16
N LYS A 46 -1.60 -3.12 14.64
CA LYS A 46 -2.40 -3.16 15.86
C LYS A 46 -3.69 -3.96 15.59
N LEU A 47 -3.62 -5.29 15.65
CA LEU A 47 -4.79 -6.16 15.57
C LEU A 47 -5.53 -6.19 16.91
N GLY A 48 -6.85 -5.97 16.92
CA GLY A 48 -7.67 -6.11 18.13
C GLY A 48 -8.99 -5.33 18.13
N VAL A 49 -9.64 -5.32 19.30
CA VAL A 49 -10.97 -4.72 19.58
C VAL A 49 -11.04 -3.23 19.24
N ASN A 50 -9.89 -2.55 19.14
CA ASN A 50 -9.78 -1.11 18.87
C ASN A 50 -9.52 -0.78 17.39
N ARG A 51 -9.70 -1.72 16.44
CA ARG A 51 -9.51 -1.47 15.00
C ARG A 51 -10.29 -0.25 14.52
N GLU A 52 -11.51 -0.04 15.02
CA GLU A 52 -12.33 1.14 14.71
C GLU A 52 -11.70 2.45 15.19
N GLN A 53 -11.06 2.45 16.36
CA GLN A 53 -10.37 3.64 16.90
C GLN A 53 -9.12 3.95 16.08
N ILE A 54 -8.39 2.93 15.66
CA ILE A 54 -7.20 3.08 14.81
C ILE A 54 -7.59 3.59 13.42
N ILE A 55 -8.67 3.05 12.82
CA ILE A 55 -9.21 3.56 11.55
C ILE A 55 -9.59 5.03 11.70
N ARG A 56 -10.30 5.42 12.77
CA ARG A 56 -10.64 6.82 13.04
C ARG A 56 -9.42 7.72 13.20
N GLU A 57 -8.38 7.26 13.91
CA GLU A 57 -7.13 8.02 14.07
C GLU A 57 -6.40 8.20 12.74
N VAL A 58 -6.34 7.14 11.92
CA VAL A 58 -5.72 7.19 10.58
C VAL A 58 -6.52 8.06 9.63
N GLU A 59 -7.85 7.96 9.62
CA GLU A 59 -8.74 8.81 8.84
C GLU A 59 -8.62 10.29 9.27
N ALA A 60 -8.58 10.56 10.58
CA ALA A 60 -8.38 11.91 11.10
C ALA A 60 -7.01 12.47 10.71
N ALA A 61 -5.95 11.66 10.78
CA ALA A 61 -4.62 12.04 10.33
C ALA A 61 -4.57 12.31 8.82
N ALA A 62 -5.27 11.51 8.01
CA ALA A 62 -5.39 11.72 6.57
C ALA A 62 -6.18 12.98 6.23
N LEU A 63 -7.26 13.31 6.96
CA LEU A 63 -7.99 14.57 6.80
C LEU A 63 -7.16 15.79 7.24
N ALA A 64 -6.30 15.64 8.25
CA ALA A 64 -5.42 16.71 8.74
C ALA A 64 -4.18 16.92 7.85
N ALA A 65 -3.80 15.92 7.05
CA ALA A 65 -2.70 16.04 6.12
C ALA A 65 -2.99 17.12 5.07
N LYS A 66 -2.03 18.01 4.83
CA LYS A 66 -2.17 19.03 3.79
C LYS A 66 -2.31 18.34 2.43
N PRO A 67 -3.38 18.59 1.68
CA PRO A 67 -3.59 17.95 0.39
C PRO A 67 -2.48 18.36 -0.58
N THR A 68 -2.16 17.48 -1.53
CA THR A 68 -1.02 17.60 -2.47
C THR A 68 -1.01 18.91 -3.26
N HIS A 69 -2.18 19.49 -3.54
CA HIS A 69 -2.29 20.79 -4.21
C HIS A 69 -1.79 21.98 -3.35
N GLN A 70 -1.74 21.83 -2.02
CA GLN A 70 -1.26 22.84 -1.07
C GLN A 70 0.20 22.65 -0.65
N LEU A 71 0.86 21.56 -1.08
CA LEU A 71 2.27 21.26 -0.81
C LEU A 71 3.24 21.90 -1.84
N LYS A 72 2.80 22.93 -2.58
CA LYS A 72 3.64 23.66 -3.54
C LYS A 72 4.85 24.27 -2.82
N GLY A 73 6.05 23.80 -3.18
CA GLY A 73 7.33 24.27 -2.64
C GLY A 73 8.01 23.34 -1.62
N LEU A 74 7.40 22.22 -1.24
CA LEU A 74 7.99 21.20 -0.36
C LEU A 74 8.46 19.93 -1.11
N LEU A 75 8.24 19.88 -2.42
CA LEU A 75 8.76 18.86 -3.33
C LEU A 75 9.88 19.47 -4.17
N ALA A 76 10.99 19.80 -3.52
CA ALA A 76 12.27 20.10 -4.16
C ALA A 76 13.23 18.94 -3.92
#